data_AF-A0A8C2N9R7-F1
#
_entry.id   AF-A0A8C2N9R7-F1
#
_cell.length_a   1.000
_cell.length_b   1.000
_cell.length_c   1.000
_cell.angle_alpha   90.00
_cell.angle_beta   90.00
_cell.angle_gamma   90.00
#
_symmetry.space_group_name_H-M   'P 1'
#
loop_
_entity.id
_entity.type
_entity.pdbx_description
1 polymer ?
#
loop_
_entity_poly.entity_id
_entity_poly.type
_entity_poly.pdbx_seq_one_letter_code
_entity_poly.pdbx_strand_id
1 'polypeptide(L)'
;MIKDLGATWVVLGHSERRHVFGESDELIGQKVAHALAEGLGVIACIGEKLDEREAGITEKVVFEQTKVIADNVKDWSKVVLAYEPVWAIGTGKTATPQQVTKPRSPVLILPCLDRTGWPQRPPGPTHLKDRRGTSLELASQPDVDGFLVGGASLKPEFVDIINAKQ
;
A
#
# COMPACT_ATOMS: atom_id res chain seq x y z
N MET A 1 14.87 -18.55 -5.06
CA MET A 1 15.82 -17.48 -5.49
C MET A 1 15.89 -16.34 -4.48
N ILE A 2 14.83 -15.56 -4.25
CA ILE A 2 14.88 -14.38 -3.33
C ILE A 2 15.45 -14.74 -1.94
N LYS A 3 14.92 -15.78 -1.30
CA LYS A 3 15.41 -16.26 0.01
C LYS A 3 16.84 -16.78 0.00
N ASP A 4 17.23 -17.43 -1.10
CA ASP A 4 18.57 -18.00 -1.26
C ASP A 4 19.65 -16.90 -1.27
N LEU A 5 19.28 -15.71 -1.76
CA LEU A 5 20.09 -14.50 -1.72
C LEU A 5 19.99 -13.73 -0.39
N GLY A 6 19.29 -14.26 0.61
CA GLY A 6 19.13 -13.65 1.93
C GLY A 6 18.09 -12.52 2.04
N ALA A 7 17.40 -12.17 0.94
CA ALA A 7 16.32 -11.19 0.99
C ALA A 7 15.06 -11.79 1.66
N THR A 8 14.40 -10.97 2.49
CA THR A 8 13.28 -11.41 3.35
C THR A 8 11.93 -10.84 2.95
N TRP A 9 11.88 -9.85 2.06
CA TRP A 9 10.66 -9.17 1.62
C TRP A 9 10.54 -9.07 0.10
N VAL A 10 9.30 -8.98 -0.39
CA VAL A 10 8.99 -8.72 -1.81
C VAL A 10 7.87 -7.69 -1.95
N VAL A 11 8.00 -6.78 -2.92
CA VAL A 11 6.95 -5.84 -3.30
C VAL A 11 6.10 -6.47 -4.40
N LEU A 12 4.78 -6.54 -4.20
CA LEU A 12 3.83 -7.13 -5.14
C LEU A 12 2.68 -6.15 -5.43
N GLY A 13 2.19 -6.19 -6.66
CA GLY A 13 1.08 -5.33 -7.10
C GLY A 13 1.41 -3.84 -7.22
N HIS A 14 2.69 -3.45 -7.32
CA HIS A 14 3.07 -2.06 -7.56
C HIS A 14 2.35 -1.51 -8.80
N SER A 15 1.92 -0.26 -8.74
CA SER A 15 1.15 0.41 -9.81
C SER A 15 1.73 0.24 -11.22
N GLU A 16 3.06 0.33 -11.37
CA GLU A 16 3.73 0.09 -12.66
C GLU A 16 3.54 -1.33 -13.17
N ARG A 17 3.57 -2.34 -12.29
CA ARG A 17 3.34 -3.75 -12.66
C ARG A 17 1.90 -3.96 -13.14
N ARG A 18 0.94 -3.30 -12.49
CA ARG A 18 -0.48 -3.32 -12.88
C ARG A 18 -0.72 -2.65 -14.23
N HIS A 19 -0.20 -1.43 -14.41
CA HIS A 19 -0.62 -0.57 -15.51
C HIS A 19 0.31 -0.57 -16.72
N VAL A 20 1.61 -0.82 -16.53
CA VAL A 20 2.59 -0.90 -17.62
C VAL A 20 2.74 -2.34 -18.10
N PHE A 21 2.78 -3.30 -17.16
CA PHE A 21 3.01 -4.72 -17.47
C PHE A 21 1.73 -5.57 -17.48
N GLY A 22 0.59 -5.00 -17.10
CA GLY A 22 -0.71 -5.67 -17.19
C GLY A 22 -0.93 -6.78 -16.16
N GLU A 23 -0.30 -6.73 -14.98
CA GLU A 23 -0.57 -7.72 -13.93
C GLU A 23 -1.98 -7.54 -13.36
N SER A 24 -2.79 -8.60 -13.46
CA SER A 24 -4.17 -8.63 -12.94
C SER A 24 -4.21 -8.84 -11.42
N ASP A 25 -5.34 -8.49 -10.79
CA ASP A 25 -5.56 -8.74 -9.37
C ASP A 25 -5.41 -10.22 -9.00
N GLU A 26 -5.93 -11.12 -9.85
CA GLU A 26 -5.81 -12.56 -9.66
C GLU A 26 -4.36 -13.02 -9.63
N LEU A 27 -3.54 -12.58 -10.60
CA LEU A 27 -2.12 -12.90 -10.63
C LEU A 27 -1.39 -12.36 -9.39
N ILE A 28 -1.73 -11.15 -8.96
CA ILE A 28 -1.14 -10.55 -7.76
C ILE A 28 -1.52 -11.35 -6.52
N GLY A 29 -2.79 -11.75 -6.37
CA GLY A 29 -3.25 -12.61 -5.28
C GLY A 29 -2.48 -13.94 -5.22
N GLN A 30 -2.31 -14.60 -6.38
CA GLN A 30 -1.52 -15.83 -6.48
C GLN A 30 -0.05 -15.62 -6.08
N LYS A 31 0.58 -14.51 -6.49
CA LYS A 31 1.95 -14.16 -6.09
C LYS A 31 2.05 -13.90 -4.58
N VAL A 32 1.07 -13.24 -3.98
CA VAL A 32 1.01 -12.99 -2.52
C VAL A 32 0.95 -14.31 -1.78
N ALA A 33 0.02 -15.20 -2.14
CA ALA A 33 -0.11 -16.52 -1.52
C ALA A 33 1.21 -17.31 -1.59
N HIS A 34 1.84 -17.35 -2.77
CA HIS A 34 3.08 -18.09 -2.96
C HIS A 34 4.25 -17.48 -2.16
N ALA A 35 4.43 -16.16 -2.19
CA ALA A 35 5.50 -15.49 -1.45
C ALA A 35 5.41 -15.74 0.06
N LEU A 36 4.19 -15.66 0.62
CA LEU A 36 3.95 -15.95 2.04
C LEU A 36 4.19 -17.42 2.38
N ALA A 37 3.74 -18.34 1.53
CA ALA A 37 3.97 -19.79 1.72
C ALA A 37 5.46 -20.13 1.73
N GLU A 38 6.26 -19.45 0.91
CA GLU A 38 7.71 -19.57 0.90
C GLU A 38 8.37 -18.87 2.10
N GLY A 39 7.62 -18.09 2.89
CA GLY A 39 8.09 -17.46 4.12
C GLY A 39 8.67 -16.05 3.97
N LEU A 40 8.51 -15.43 2.79
CA LEU A 40 8.82 -14.02 2.56
C LEU A 40 7.77 -13.13 3.23
N GLY A 41 8.18 -11.94 3.65
CA GLY A 41 7.26 -10.83 3.89
C GLY A 41 6.79 -10.21 2.58
N VAL A 42 5.57 -9.68 2.58
CA VAL A 42 4.95 -9.08 1.39
C VAL A 42 4.56 -7.63 1.66
N ILE A 43 5.03 -6.73 0.80
CA ILE A 43 4.50 -5.37 0.67
C ILE A 43 3.53 -5.38 -0.52
N ALA A 44 2.23 -5.47 -0.24
CA ALA A 44 1.19 -5.54 -1.26
C ALA A 44 0.62 -4.15 -1.56
N CYS A 45 0.74 -3.72 -2.82
CA CYS A 45 0.38 -2.37 -3.24
C CYS A 45 -1.03 -2.33 -3.85
N ILE A 46 -1.77 -1.29 -3.46
CA ILE A 46 -3.14 -0.99 -3.88
C ILE A 46 -3.29 0.51 -4.14
N GLY A 47 -4.23 0.91 -4.98
CA GLY A 47 -4.47 2.31 -5.27
C GLY A 47 -5.28 2.54 -6.54
N GLU A 48 -5.92 3.70 -6.58
CA GLU A 48 -6.75 4.16 -7.67
C GLU A 48 -5.98 5.05 -8.66
N LYS A 49 -6.44 5.04 -9.90
CA LYS A 49 -6.04 5.97 -10.96
C LYS A 49 -6.73 7.33 -10.81
N LEU A 50 -6.27 8.31 -11.59
CA LEU A 50 -6.83 9.67 -11.55
C LEU A 50 -8.31 9.70 -11.96
N ASP A 51 -8.68 8.99 -13.02
CA ASP A 51 -10.04 8.88 -13.52
C ASP A 51 -10.98 8.20 -12.52
N GLU A 52 -10.50 7.16 -11.85
CA GLU A 52 -11.23 6.46 -10.79
C GLU A 52 -11.49 7.37 -9.56
N ARG A 53 -10.51 8.23 -9.23
CA ARG A 53 -10.67 9.24 -8.18
C ARG A 53 -11.65 10.33 -8.58
N GLU A 54 -11.53 10.88 -9.79
CA GLU A 54 -12.43 11.92 -10.31
C GLU A 54 -13.86 11.41 -10.46
N ALA A 55 -14.03 10.12 -10.73
CA ALA A 55 -15.32 9.43 -10.73
C ALA A 55 -15.87 9.10 -9.32
N GLY A 56 -15.11 9.36 -8.25
CA GLY A 56 -15.53 9.09 -6.87
C GLY A 56 -15.61 7.61 -6.50
N ILE A 57 -14.93 6.73 -7.24
CA ILE A 57 -14.96 5.26 -7.02
C ILE A 57 -13.70 4.72 -6.34
N THR A 58 -12.89 5.61 -5.75
CA THR A 58 -11.66 5.26 -5.04
C THR A 58 -11.83 4.13 -4.02
N GLU A 59 -12.85 4.21 -3.15
CA GLU A 59 -13.10 3.19 -2.13
C GLU A 59 -13.41 1.83 -2.74
N LYS A 60 -14.17 1.81 -3.84
CA LYS A 60 -14.52 0.59 -4.56
C LYS A 60 -13.26 -0.10 -5.12
N VAL A 61 -12.41 0.66 -5.81
CA VAL A 61 -11.18 0.12 -6.42
C VAL A 61 -10.25 -0.45 -5.36
N VAL A 62 -9.99 0.30 -4.29
CA VAL A 62 -9.11 -0.12 -3.20
C VAL A 62 -9.69 -1.33 -2.46
N PHE A 63 -11.00 -1.38 -2.25
CA PHE A 63 -11.68 -2.53 -1.66
C PHE A 63 -11.54 -3.79 -2.52
N GLU A 64 -11.79 -3.70 -3.82
CA GLU A 64 -11.70 -4.84 -4.75
C GLU A 64 -10.27 -5.40 -4.80
N GLN A 65 -9.26 -4.53 -4.93
CA GLN A 65 -7.85 -4.94 -4.92
C GLN A 65 -7.46 -5.58 -3.58
N THR A 66 -7.88 -4.98 -2.45
CA THR A 66 -7.58 -5.51 -1.11
C THR A 66 -8.27 -6.85 -0.87
N LYS A 67 -9.50 -7.01 -1.35
CA LYS A 67 -10.26 -8.25 -1.21
C LYS A 67 -9.54 -9.42 -1.89
N VAL A 68 -9.04 -9.25 -3.11
CA VAL A 68 -8.34 -10.32 -3.83
C VAL A 68 -7.04 -10.71 -3.11
N ILE A 69 -6.32 -9.74 -2.54
CA ILE A 69 -5.17 -10.01 -1.67
C ILE A 69 -5.61 -10.80 -0.43
N ALA A 70 -6.63 -10.32 0.28
CA ALA A 70 -7.12 -10.92 1.51
C ALA A 70 -7.61 -12.36 1.34
N ASP A 71 -8.29 -12.67 0.22
CA ASP A 71 -8.75 -14.02 -0.11
C ASP A 71 -7.56 -15.02 -0.28
N ASN A 72 -6.33 -14.51 -0.46
CA ASN A 72 -5.09 -15.27 -0.62
C ASN A 72 -4.16 -15.23 0.62
N VAL A 73 -4.51 -14.48 1.68
CA VAL A 73 -3.69 -14.31 2.88
C VAL A 73 -4.34 -15.04 4.06
N LYS A 74 -3.60 -16.00 4.64
CA LYS A 74 -4.02 -16.72 5.86
C LYS A 74 -3.47 -16.10 7.15
N ASP A 75 -2.27 -15.51 7.05
CA ASP A 75 -1.57 -14.86 8.16
C ASP A 75 -1.07 -13.49 7.69
N TRP A 76 -1.48 -12.46 8.41
CA TRP A 76 -1.15 -11.06 8.14
C TRP A 76 0.12 -10.59 8.85
N SER A 77 0.73 -11.42 9.71
CA SER A 77 1.94 -11.08 10.48
C SER A 77 3.13 -10.64 9.62
N LYS A 78 3.13 -11.05 8.34
CA LYS A 78 4.16 -10.76 7.35
C LYS A 78 3.64 -9.97 6.15
N VAL A 79 2.48 -9.33 6.28
CA VAL A 79 1.88 -8.53 5.20
C VAL A 79 1.83 -7.06 5.60
N VAL A 80 2.28 -6.22 4.69
CA VAL A 80 2.16 -4.78 4.72
C VAL A 80 1.30 -4.35 3.54
N LEU A 81 0.24 -3.57 3.80
CA LEU A 81 -0.49 -2.90 2.73
C LEU A 81 0.12 -1.53 2.46
N ALA A 82 0.44 -1.29 1.18
CA ALA A 82 0.92 -0.02 0.70
C ALA A 82 -0.14 0.64 -0.19
N TYR A 83 -0.82 1.66 0.34
CA TYR A 83 -1.73 2.46 -0.45
C TYR A 83 -0.96 3.52 -1.24
N GLU A 84 -1.07 3.44 -2.56
CA GLU A 84 -0.36 4.27 -3.53
C GLU A 84 -1.37 4.95 -4.48
N PRO A 85 -1.81 6.19 -4.19
CA PRO A 85 -2.65 6.93 -5.13
C PRO A 85 -1.88 7.12 -6.45
N VAL A 86 -2.25 6.39 -7.51
CA VAL A 86 -1.44 6.27 -8.74
C VAL A 86 -1.24 7.63 -9.40
N TRP A 87 -2.26 8.48 -9.31
CA TRP A 87 -2.24 9.84 -9.81
C TRP A 87 -1.21 10.77 -9.14
N ALA A 88 -0.70 10.40 -7.96
CA ALA A 88 0.35 11.12 -7.23
C ALA A 88 1.77 10.55 -7.46
N ILE A 89 1.89 9.45 -8.22
CA ILE A 89 3.19 8.80 -8.48
C ILE A 89 3.86 9.47 -9.67
N GLY A 90 5.03 10.07 -9.46
CA GLY A 90 5.86 10.63 -10.55
C GLY A 90 5.30 11.89 -11.24
N THR A 91 4.05 12.28 -10.98
CA THR A 91 3.35 13.41 -11.64
C THR A 91 3.67 14.78 -11.05
N GLY A 92 4.31 14.83 -9.87
CA GLY A 92 4.57 16.08 -9.15
C GLY A 92 3.37 16.61 -8.34
N LYS A 93 2.22 15.92 -8.40
CA LYS A 93 1.08 16.14 -7.50
C LYS A 93 1.27 15.26 -6.25
N THR A 94 1.11 15.83 -5.05
CA THR A 94 1.19 15.11 -3.76
C THR A 94 -0.18 15.09 -3.11
N ALA A 95 -0.58 13.95 -2.53
CA ALA A 95 -1.80 13.89 -1.73
C ALA A 95 -1.62 14.71 -0.44
N THR A 96 -2.57 15.58 -0.14
CA THR A 96 -2.51 16.35 1.12
C THR A 96 -2.79 15.43 2.32
N PRO A 97 -2.31 15.74 3.54
CA PRO A 97 -2.62 14.95 4.73
C PRO A 97 -4.13 14.71 4.93
N GLN A 98 -4.98 15.68 4.60
CA GLN A 98 -6.43 15.54 4.71
C GLN A 98 -7.03 14.65 3.62
N GLN A 99 -6.42 14.59 2.44
CA GLN A 99 -6.81 13.62 1.39
C GLN A 99 -6.35 12.21 1.72
N VAL A 100 -5.43 12.11 2.67
CA VAL A 100 -4.96 10.85 3.22
C VAL A 100 -5.88 10.45 4.38
N THR A 101 -6.26 11.34 5.30
CA THR A 101 -6.97 10.99 6.54
C THR A 101 -8.45 11.31 6.64
N LYS A 102 -9.09 11.78 5.55
CA LYS A 102 -10.55 11.96 5.56
C LYS A 102 -11.24 10.63 5.95
N PRO A 103 -12.35 10.68 6.71
CA PRO A 103 -13.11 9.48 7.13
C PRO A 103 -13.75 8.68 5.97
N ARG A 104 -13.53 9.11 4.72
CA ARG A 104 -13.93 8.50 3.44
C ARG A 104 -12.78 8.53 2.40
N SER A 105 -11.53 8.65 2.86
CA SER A 105 -10.35 8.54 2.01
C SER A 105 -9.69 7.17 2.25
N PRO A 106 -9.29 6.48 1.18
CA PRO A 106 -8.92 5.06 1.17
C PRO A 106 -7.58 4.72 1.83
N VAL A 107 -7.01 5.63 2.63
CA VAL A 107 -5.85 5.29 3.47
C VAL A 107 -6.28 4.40 4.64
N LEU A 108 -7.59 4.21 4.80
CA LEU A 108 -8.15 3.26 5.73
C LEU A 108 -7.74 1.83 5.35
N ILE A 109 -6.88 1.31 6.21
CA ILE A 109 -6.55 -0.10 6.39
C ILE A 109 -7.86 -0.91 6.43
N LEU A 110 -8.20 -1.55 5.30
CA LEU A 110 -9.41 -2.35 5.17
C LEU A 110 -9.23 -3.72 5.80
N PRO A 111 -10.21 -4.19 6.58
CA PRO A 111 -9.94 -5.40 7.37
C PRO A 111 -10.90 -6.60 7.38
N CYS A 112 -10.45 -7.73 6.83
CA CYS A 112 -10.94 -9.09 7.09
C CYS A 112 -12.39 -9.25 7.65
N LEU A 113 -13.32 -9.56 6.75
CA LEU A 113 -14.79 -9.56 6.89
C LEU A 113 -15.41 -10.25 8.13
N ASP A 114 -16.45 -9.60 8.70
CA ASP A 114 -17.62 -10.24 9.34
C ASP A 114 -18.94 -9.46 9.05
N ARG A 115 -19.95 -10.24 8.58
CA ARG A 115 -21.43 -10.17 8.54
C ARG A 115 -22.23 -8.86 8.35
N THR A 116 -21.65 -7.68 8.16
CA THR A 116 -22.41 -6.44 7.81
C THR A 116 -21.98 -5.74 6.52
N GLY A 117 -21.03 -6.31 5.78
CA GLY A 117 -20.60 -5.80 4.47
C GLY A 117 -19.57 -4.67 4.52
N TRP A 118 -19.09 -4.26 5.71
CA TRP A 118 -17.95 -3.36 5.89
C TRP A 118 -17.01 -3.89 6.98
N PRO A 119 -15.68 -3.77 6.84
CA PRO A 119 -14.78 -4.64 7.61
C PRO A 119 -14.18 -3.95 8.89
N GLN A 120 -13.81 -4.71 9.95
CA GLN A 120 -13.07 -4.30 11.22
C GLN A 120 -11.54 -4.60 11.30
N ARG A 121 -10.66 -3.61 11.68
CA ARG A 121 -9.18 -3.44 11.38
C ARG A 121 -8.30 -4.72 11.35
N PRO A 122 -7.36 -4.93 10.38
CA PRO A 122 -6.54 -6.13 10.38
C PRO A 122 -5.37 -5.87 11.33
N PRO A 123 -4.86 -6.87 12.04
CA PRO A 123 -3.64 -6.70 12.80
C PRO A 123 -2.45 -6.62 11.81
N GLY A 124 -2.09 -5.41 11.35
CA GLY A 124 -0.93 -5.18 10.48
C GLY A 124 -0.69 -3.68 10.19
N PRO A 125 0.57 -3.24 10.00
CA PRO A 125 0.91 -1.84 9.76
C PRO A 125 0.63 -1.42 8.31
N THR A 126 0.16 -0.18 8.12
CA THR A 126 -0.12 0.44 6.81
C THR A 126 0.87 1.53 6.47
N HIS A 127 1.48 1.42 5.30
CA HIS A 127 2.56 2.31 4.90
C HIS A 127 2.14 3.13 3.66
N LEU A 128 2.30 4.45 3.72
CA LEU A 128 1.96 5.38 2.64
C LEU A 128 3.17 5.70 1.76
N LYS A 129 2.98 6.04 0.49
CA LYS A 129 4.11 6.57 -0.29
C LYS A 129 4.42 8.03 0.09
N ASP A 130 5.54 8.29 0.76
CA ASP A 130 6.02 9.67 0.98
C ASP A 130 6.90 10.15 -0.18
N ARG A 131 6.74 11.45 -0.50
CA ARG A 131 7.65 12.20 -1.36
C ARG A 131 7.81 13.62 -0.82
N ARG A 132 9.04 13.94 -0.44
CA ARG A 132 9.63 15.27 -0.17
C ARG A 132 8.79 16.22 0.71
N GLY A 133 9.22 16.36 1.96
CA GLY A 133 8.82 17.46 2.85
C GLY A 133 7.46 17.29 3.53
N THR A 134 6.74 16.20 3.27
CA THR A 134 5.42 15.89 3.86
C THR A 134 5.47 14.71 4.83
N SER A 135 6.63 14.07 5.01
CA SER A 135 6.81 12.90 5.88
C SER A 135 6.38 13.17 7.32
N LEU A 136 6.75 14.30 7.92
CA LEU A 136 6.40 14.64 9.30
C LEU A 136 4.88 14.79 9.49
N GLU A 137 4.21 15.53 8.61
CA GLU A 137 2.77 15.75 8.70
C GLU A 137 1.98 14.46 8.46
N LEU A 138 2.41 13.64 7.49
CA LEU A 138 1.78 12.35 7.19
C LEU A 138 2.09 11.32 8.28
N ALA A 139 3.28 11.33 8.85
CA ALA A 139 3.67 10.46 9.95
C ALA A 139 2.86 10.75 11.23
N SER A 140 2.47 12.00 11.46
CA SER A 140 1.64 12.37 12.60
C SER A 140 0.19 11.85 12.52
N GLN A 141 -0.23 11.32 11.38
CA GLN A 141 -1.59 10.81 11.20
C GLN A 141 -1.76 9.45 11.88
N PRO A 142 -2.88 9.21 12.59
CA PRO A 142 -3.06 8.03 13.44
C PRO A 142 -3.13 6.71 12.63
N ASP A 143 -3.57 6.76 11.38
CA ASP A 143 -3.76 5.60 10.51
C ASP A 143 -2.59 5.39 9.54
N VAL A 144 -1.47 6.09 9.73
CA VAL A 144 -0.28 6.02 8.88
C VAL A 144 0.86 5.43 9.68
N ASP A 145 1.28 4.20 9.36
CA ASP A 145 2.30 3.46 10.10
C ASP A 145 3.71 3.58 9.51
N GLY A 146 3.87 4.16 8.32
CA GLY A 146 5.18 4.47 7.75
C GLY A 146 5.11 4.74 6.26
N PHE A 147 6.22 4.50 5.53
CA PHE A 147 6.27 4.85 4.11
C PHE A 147 6.88 3.85 3.12
N LEU A 148 6.33 3.79 1.89
CA LEU A 148 6.93 3.13 0.73
C LEU A 148 7.52 4.16 -0.24
N VAL A 149 8.83 4.41 -0.15
CA VAL A 149 9.45 5.58 -0.78
C VAL A 149 10.10 5.25 -2.14
N GLY A 150 9.69 5.98 -3.18
CA GLY A 150 10.27 5.90 -4.52
C GLY A 150 11.57 6.70 -4.66
N GLY A 151 11.63 7.66 -5.59
CA GLY A 151 12.87 8.37 -5.93
C GLY A 151 13.58 9.15 -4.80
N ALA A 152 12.94 9.39 -3.66
CA ALA A 152 13.63 9.96 -2.49
C ALA A 152 14.49 8.93 -1.73
N SER A 153 14.24 7.62 -1.90
CA SER A 153 15.08 6.56 -1.32
C SER A 153 16.50 6.52 -1.91
N LEU A 154 16.71 7.18 -3.04
CA LEU A 154 18.01 7.29 -3.72
C LEU A 154 18.79 8.55 -3.31
N LYS A 155 18.33 9.26 -2.26
CA LYS A 155 18.89 10.56 -1.84
C LYS A 155 19.23 10.57 -0.35
N PRO A 156 20.15 11.45 0.10
CA PRO A 156 20.46 11.61 1.52
C PRO A 156 19.24 11.92 2.39
N GLU A 157 18.28 12.66 1.85
CA GLU A 157 17.02 13.02 2.52
C GLU A 157 16.17 11.81 2.94
N PHE A 158 16.47 10.59 2.46
CA PHE A 158 15.77 9.38 2.89
C PHE A 158 15.91 9.14 4.40
N VAL A 159 17.05 9.57 4.99
CA VAL A 159 17.27 9.50 6.44
C VAL A 159 16.23 10.31 7.20
N ASP A 160 15.84 11.47 6.69
CA ASP A 160 14.83 12.33 7.31
C ASP A 160 13.45 11.65 7.32
N ILE A 161 13.14 10.86 6.28
CA ILE A 161 11.89 10.09 6.20
C ILE A 161 11.89 8.93 7.20
N ILE A 162 13.03 8.25 7.39
CA ILE A 162 13.19 7.19 8.40
C ILE A 162 12.98 7.74 9.82
N ASN A 163 13.42 8.96 10.07
CA ASN A 163 13.35 9.61 11.39
C ASN A 163 12.04 10.38 11.64
N ALA A 164 11.08 10.34 10.72
CA ALA A 164 9.87 11.16 10.80
C ALA A 164 8.94 10.86 12.00
N LYS A 165 9.13 9.72 12.69
CA LYS A 165 8.38 9.31 13.90
C LYS A 165 9.25 9.19 15.16
N GLN A 166 10.52 9.57 15.09
CA GLN A 166 11.47 9.45 16.21
C GLN A 166 11.52 10.73 17.05
#